data_AF-A0A1J5PCZ6-F1
#
_entry.id   AF-A0A1J5PCZ6-F1
#
_cell.length_a   1.000
_cell.length_b   1.000
_cell.length_c   1.000
_cell.angle_alpha   90.00
_cell.angle_beta   90.00
_cell.angle_gamma   90.00
#
_symmetry.space_group_name_H-M   'P 1'
#
loop_
_entity.id
_entity.type
_entity.pdbx_description
1 polymer ?
#
loop_
_entity_poly.entity_id
_entity_poly.type
_entity_poly.pdbx_seq_one_letter_code
_entity_poly.pdbx_strand_id
1 'polypeptide(L)'
;MRFATDNNGLLLDLPAVASAGQTTLAGSLIFGIGTQSNNQPVAASVLTTSSAGYITTVLSGRSFSSSFIDSGSNAMFFDSSTLAPCPVGGAGDGFYCPASVTALTATLRGANAVTANMSFSVVSAASLFADRTLSVLPTLAGPIGSRRVLDWGLPFFYGRRVFYGIEGQTTPMGNGPFYAF
;
A
#
# COMPACT_ATOMS: atom_id res chain seq x y z
N MET A 1 9.26 22.45 10.16
CA MET A 1 10.57 21.97 10.67
C MET A 1 11.21 21.12 9.58
N ARG A 2 12.50 21.27 9.32
CA ARG A 2 13.29 20.43 8.38
C ARG A 2 14.48 19.89 9.18
N PHE A 3 14.65 18.57 9.24
CA PHE A 3 15.87 17.99 9.82
C PHE A 3 17.09 18.46 9.03
N ALA A 4 18.24 18.67 9.67
CA ALA A 4 19.44 19.11 8.95
C ALA A 4 19.93 18.02 7.98
N THR A 5 19.95 16.76 8.44
CA THR A 5 20.48 15.62 7.70
C THR A 5 19.38 14.72 7.13
N ASP A 6 18.43 14.29 7.95
CA ASP A 6 17.41 13.30 7.60
C ASP A 6 16.17 13.94 6.93
N ASN A 7 16.40 14.63 5.82
CA ASN A 7 15.39 15.48 5.16
C ASN A 7 15.14 15.15 3.68
N ASN A 8 15.70 14.06 3.18
CA ASN A 8 15.60 13.65 1.78
C ASN A 8 14.50 12.63 1.50
N GLY A 9 13.90 12.05 2.55
CA GLY A 9 12.85 11.05 2.44
C GLY A 9 12.42 10.51 3.80
N LEU A 10 11.60 9.46 3.76
CA LEU A 10 11.27 8.64 4.93
C LEU A 10 11.11 7.17 4.52
N LEU A 11 11.11 6.30 5.53
CA LEU A 11 10.90 4.87 5.44
C LEU A 11 9.83 4.46 6.45
N LEU A 12 8.80 3.74 6.00
CA LEU A 12 7.92 2.97 6.88
C LEU A 12 8.34 1.51 6.88
N ASP A 13 8.65 0.97 8.05
CA ASP A 13 9.13 -0.41 8.25
C ASP A 13 8.15 -1.16 9.16
N LEU A 14 7.29 -1.98 8.57
CA LEU A 14 6.31 -2.80 9.29
C LEU A 14 6.64 -4.28 9.12
N PRO A 15 6.61 -5.08 10.20
CA PRO A 15 6.83 -6.51 10.09
C PRO A 15 5.64 -7.21 9.41
N ALA A 16 5.85 -8.46 8.99
CA ALA A 16 4.85 -9.25 8.31
C ALA A 16 3.67 -9.59 9.23
N VAL A 17 2.49 -9.75 8.64
CA VAL A 17 1.25 -10.07 9.36
C VAL A 17 0.59 -11.28 8.73
N ALA A 18 0.15 -12.22 9.56
CA ALA A 18 -0.61 -13.39 9.10
C ALA A 18 -1.94 -12.96 8.48
N SER A 19 -2.41 -13.69 7.45
CA SER A 19 -3.64 -13.34 6.71
C SER A 19 -4.90 -13.24 7.57
N ALA A 20 -4.93 -13.94 8.71
CA ALA A 20 -6.01 -13.90 9.69
C ALA A 20 -6.08 -12.58 10.48
N GLY A 21 -5.07 -11.72 10.37
CA GLY A 21 -4.95 -10.49 11.14
C GLY A 21 -4.30 -10.68 12.50
N GLN A 22 -4.12 -9.57 13.22
CA GLN A 22 -3.61 -9.55 14.59
C GLN A 22 -4.17 -8.36 15.37
N THR A 23 -4.04 -8.43 16.70
CA THR A 23 -4.57 -7.42 17.63
C THR A 23 -3.72 -6.15 17.68
N THR A 24 -2.40 -6.26 17.51
CA THR A 24 -1.47 -5.15 17.56
C THR A 24 -0.31 -5.36 16.60
N LEU A 25 0.28 -4.26 16.13
CA LEU A 25 1.52 -4.27 15.37
C LEU A 25 2.37 -3.06 15.73
N ALA A 26 3.64 -3.30 16.03
CA ALA A 26 4.63 -2.26 16.17
C ALA A 26 5.54 -2.25 14.94
N GLY A 27 5.82 -1.05 14.44
CA GLY A 27 6.77 -0.81 13.35
C GLY A 27 7.43 0.56 13.53
N SER A 28 8.18 1.00 12.53
CA SER A 28 8.95 2.24 12.60
C SER A 28 8.65 3.18 11.45
N LEU A 29 8.56 4.48 11.75
CA LEU A 29 8.73 5.56 10.80
C LEU A 29 10.15 6.12 10.99
N ILE A 30 10.98 6.02 9.96
CA ILE A 30 12.38 6.43 10.00
C ILE A 30 12.57 7.57 9.00
N PHE A 31 13.11 8.70 9.46
CA PHE A 31 13.40 9.84 8.59
C PHE A 31 14.74 9.65 7.88
N GLY A 32 14.83 10.16 6.65
CA GLY A 32 16.00 10.06 5.78
C GLY A 32 16.04 8.76 4.97
N ILE A 33 16.80 8.80 3.87
CA ILE A 33 17.10 7.66 3.00
C ILE A 33 18.61 7.64 2.76
N GLY A 34 19.26 6.57 3.23
CA GLY A 34 20.70 6.36 3.15
C GLY A 34 21.54 7.32 3.99
N THR A 35 20.93 8.07 4.90
CA THR A 35 21.60 9.03 5.78
C THR A 35 22.07 8.40 7.09
N GLN A 36 21.50 7.25 7.47
CA GLN A 36 21.77 6.52 8.71
C GLN A 36 21.84 5.01 8.46
N SER A 37 22.40 4.24 9.38
CA SER A 37 22.54 2.78 9.22
C SER A 37 21.20 2.03 9.11
N ASN A 38 20.14 2.55 9.73
CA ASN A 38 18.81 1.94 9.75
C ASN A 38 17.88 2.40 8.61
N ASN A 39 18.33 3.27 7.70
CA ASN A 39 17.55 3.74 6.54
C ASN A 39 18.29 3.55 5.21
N GLN A 40 19.26 2.62 5.18
CA GLN A 40 19.99 2.28 3.96
C GLN A 40 19.05 1.72 2.88
N PRO A 41 19.22 2.13 1.61
CA PRO A 41 18.52 1.53 0.49
C PRO A 41 18.70 0.01 0.48
N VAL A 42 17.61 -0.71 0.24
CA VAL A 42 17.65 -2.13 -0.10
C VAL A 42 17.47 -2.29 -1.61
N ALA A 43 17.73 -3.48 -2.16
CA ALA A 43 17.39 -3.78 -3.55
C ALA A 43 15.86 -3.69 -3.70
N ALA A 44 15.39 -2.55 -4.21
CA ALA A 44 13.99 -2.15 -4.25
C ALA A 44 13.63 -1.61 -5.63
N SER A 45 12.38 -1.76 -6.03
CA SER A 45 11.87 -1.13 -7.24
C SER A 45 11.59 0.34 -6.96
N VAL A 46 12.31 1.25 -7.60
CA VAL A 46 12.06 2.70 -7.48
C VAL A 46 11.04 3.12 -8.53
N LEU A 47 9.83 3.43 -8.09
CA LEU A 47 8.73 3.89 -8.92
C LEU A 47 8.60 5.41 -8.79
N THR A 48 9.07 6.16 -9.78
CA THR A 48 8.83 7.61 -9.80
C THR A 48 7.35 7.90 -10.05
N THR A 49 6.87 9.01 -9.53
CA THR A 49 5.46 9.40 -9.68
C THR A 49 5.26 10.35 -10.87
N SER A 50 4.01 10.51 -11.28
CA SER A 50 3.57 11.69 -12.04
C SER A 50 3.71 12.97 -11.21
N SER A 51 3.50 14.13 -11.85
CA SER A 51 3.48 15.44 -11.17
C SER A 51 2.39 15.57 -10.11
N ALA A 52 1.36 14.72 -10.14
CA ALA A 52 0.30 14.66 -9.14
C ALA A 52 0.56 13.59 -8.05
N GLY A 53 1.75 12.99 -8.02
CA GLY A 53 2.11 11.96 -7.03
C GLY A 53 1.64 10.54 -7.36
N TYR A 54 1.01 10.31 -8.52
CA TYR A 54 0.47 9.00 -8.88
C TYR A 54 1.43 8.08 -9.60
N ILE A 55 1.24 6.78 -9.39
CA ILE A 55 1.73 5.66 -10.23
C ILE A 55 0.55 5.01 -10.97
N THR A 56 0.86 4.15 -11.94
CA THR A 56 -0.17 3.31 -12.59
C THR A 56 -0.16 1.92 -11.97
N THR A 57 -1.33 1.39 -11.62
CA THR A 57 -1.47 -0.03 -11.24
C THR A 57 -2.25 -0.77 -12.30
N VAL A 58 -1.82 -1.97 -12.68
CA VAL A 58 -2.59 -2.90 -13.51
C VAL A 58 -3.03 -4.07 -12.65
N LEU A 59 -4.33 -4.27 -12.52
CA LEU A 59 -4.93 -5.38 -11.77
C LEU A 59 -5.93 -6.09 -12.67
N SER A 60 -5.78 -7.41 -12.85
CA SER A 60 -6.65 -8.24 -13.70
C SER A 60 -6.83 -7.67 -15.13
N GLY A 61 -5.76 -7.15 -15.71
CA GLY A 61 -5.77 -6.54 -17.06
C GLY A 61 -6.36 -5.13 -17.13
N ARG A 62 -6.91 -4.60 -16.03
CA ARG A 62 -7.44 -3.23 -15.95
C ARG A 62 -6.38 -2.27 -15.42
N SER A 63 -6.26 -1.12 -16.07
CA SER A 63 -5.33 -0.06 -15.69
C SER A 63 -6.00 1.00 -14.80
N PHE A 64 -5.33 1.32 -13.69
CA PHE A 64 -5.67 2.33 -12.70
C PHE A 64 -4.58 3.42 -12.75
N SER A 65 -4.80 4.44 -13.58
CA SER A 65 -3.81 5.48 -13.93
C SER A 65 -3.44 6.43 -12.79
N SER A 66 -4.23 6.46 -11.73
CA SER A 66 -4.13 7.42 -10.62
C SER A 66 -3.99 6.70 -9.29
N SER A 67 -3.15 5.65 -9.27
CA SER A 67 -2.90 4.85 -8.07
C SER A 67 -1.84 5.51 -7.19
N PHE A 68 -1.88 5.21 -5.90
CA PHE A 68 -0.93 5.73 -4.91
C PHE A 68 -0.76 4.74 -3.76
N ILE A 69 0.29 4.92 -2.97
CA ILE A 69 0.59 4.11 -1.79
C ILE A 69 0.42 5.00 -0.56
N ASP A 70 -0.52 4.63 0.31
CA ASP A 70 -1.01 5.48 1.41
C ASP A 70 -1.17 4.67 2.69
N SER A 71 -0.32 4.92 3.68
CA SER A 71 -0.43 4.25 4.99
C SER A 71 -1.61 4.72 5.83
N GLY A 72 -2.28 5.81 5.43
CA GLY A 72 -3.46 6.36 6.10
C GLY A 72 -4.76 5.61 5.80
N SER A 73 -4.82 4.88 4.69
CA SER A 73 -5.96 4.03 4.33
C SER A 73 -5.89 2.68 5.05
N ASN A 74 -6.95 2.29 5.76
CA ASN A 74 -6.94 1.05 6.56
C ASN A 74 -7.06 -0.26 5.73
N ALA A 75 -7.33 -0.15 4.43
CA ALA A 75 -7.61 -1.26 3.54
C ALA A 75 -7.03 -1.00 2.14
N MET A 76 -6.98 -2.05 1.32
CA MET A 76 -6.79 -1.91 -0.12
C MET A 76 -8.07 -1.39 -0.78
N PHE A 77 -8.06 -0.21 -1.39
CA PHE A 77 -9.27 0.34 -2.02
C PHE A 77 -9.18 0.37 -3.56
N PHE A 78 -10.11 -0.30 -4.22
CA PHE A 78 -10.23 -0.33 -5.67
C PHE A 78 -11.61 -0.84 -6.07
N ASP A 79 -12.14 -0.39 -7.20
CA ASP A 79 -13.39 -0.95 -7.73
C ASP A 79 -13.11 -2.28 -8.43
N SER A 80 -13.85 -3.33 -8.08
CA SER A 80 -13.78 -4.66 -8.68
C SER A 80 -15.15 -5.11 -9.18
N SER A 81 -15.19 -5.80 -10.32
CA SER A 81 -16.40 -6.44 -10.83
C SER A 81 -16.50 -7.92 -10.42
N THR A 82 -15.46 -8.48 -9.80
CA THR A 82 -15.38 -9.90 -9.42
C THR A 82 -15.45 -10.12 -7.92
N LEU A 83 -15.16 -9.10 -7.11
CA LEU A 83 -15.30 -9.15 -5.65
C LEU A 83 -16.68 -8.60 -5.27
N ALA A 84 -17.49 -9.44 -4.62
CA ALA A 84 -18.79 -9.01 -4.10
C ALA A 84 -18.61 -8.05 -2.92
N PRO A 85 -19.28 -6.88 -2.89
CA PRO A 85 -19.32 -6.02 -1.72
C PRO A 85 -20.11 -6.68 -0.58
N CYS A 86 -19.82 -6.31 0.66
CA CYS A 86 -20.64 -6.69 1.80
C CYS A 86 -22.03 -6.03 1.70
N PRO A 87 -23.09 -6.65 2.27
CA PRO A 87 -24.42 -6.06 2.26
C PRO A 87 -24.46 -4.71 2.98
N VAL A 88 -25.17 -3.75 2.40
CA VAL A 88 -25.41 -2.43 3.02
C VAL A 88 -26.10 -2.60 4.37
N GLY A 89 -25.62 -1.90 5.39
CA GLY A 89 -26.07 -2.02 6.78
C GLY A 89 -25.64 -3.29 7.51
N GLY A 90 -24.88 -4.18 6.86
CA GLY A 90 -24.36 -5.42 7.43
C GLY A 90 -22.97 -5.27 8.06
N ALA A 91 -22.46 -6.37 8.63
CA ALA A 91 -21.06 -6.45 9.04
C ALA A 91 -20.15 -6.29 7.82
N GLY A 92 -19.23 -5.32 7.87
CA GLY A 92 -18.33 -5.06 6.75
C GLY A 92 -18.89 -4.14 5.66
N ASP A 93 -20.03 -3.47 5.89
CA ASP A 93 -20.52 -2.44 4.96
C ASP A 93 -19.39 -1.45 4.58
N GLY A 94 -19.28 -1.13 3.29
CA GLY A 94 -18.16 -0.38 2.72
C GLY A 94 -16.93 -1.22 2.32
N PHE A 95 -16.92 -2.54 2.51
CA PHE A 95 -15.83 -3.45 2.14
C PHE A 95 -16.28 -4.62 1.26
N TYR A 96 -15.32 -5.44 0.82
CA TYR A 96 -15.59 -6.68 0.08
C TYR A 96 -15.87 -7.87 0.99
N CYS A 97 -16.85 -8.69 0.60
CA CYS A 97 -17.24 -9.95 1.22
C CYS A 97 -17.25 -11.09 0.18
N PRO A 98 -16.12 -11.46 -0.44
CA PRO A 98 -16.07 -12.60 -1.34
C PRO A 98 -16.42 -13.91 -0.61
N ALA A 99 -17.01 -14.88 -1.33
CA ALA A 99 -17.42 -16.17 -0.75
C ALA A 99 -16.23 -17.07 -0.34
N SER A 100 -15.05 -16.84 -0.92
CA SER A 100 -13.80 -17.51 -0.58
C SER A 100 -12.64 -16.52 -0.64
N VAL A 101 -11.52 -16.90 -0.01
CA VAL A 101 -10.29 -16.10 -0.06
C VAL A 101 -9.88 -15.92 -1.52
N THR A 102 -9.80 -14.68 -1.97
CA THR A 102 -9.49 -14.36 -3.37
C THR A 102 -8.07 -13.80 -3.46
N ALA A 103 -7.16 -14.56 -4.04
CA ALA A 103 -5.80 -14.11 -4.32
C ALA A 103 -5.76 -13.27 -5.60
N LEU A 104 -5.07 -12.14 -5.56
CA LEU A 104 -4.92 -11.18 -6.64
C LEU A 104 -3.46 -10.82 -6.83
N THR A 105 -3.09 -10.55 -8.08
CA THR A 105 -1.77 -10.02 -8.45
C THR A 105 -1.97 -8.74 -9.25
N ALA A 106 -1.23 -7.72 -8.89
CA ALA A 106 -1.17 -6.45 -9.61
C ALA A 106 0.27 -6.10 -9.99
N THR A 107 0.40 -5.30 -11.05
CA THR A 107 1.67 -4.70 -11.47
C THR A 107 1.60 -3.20 -11.26
N LEU A 108 2.44 -2.68 -10.36
CA LEU A 108 2.66 -1.26 -10.16
C LEU A 108 3.69 -0.78 -11.19
N ARG A 109 3.47 0.38 -11.79
CA ARG A 109 4.33 0.99 -12.80
C ARG A 109 4.57 2.46 -12.50
N GLY A 110 5.83 2.82 -12.32
CA GLY A 110 6.28 4.19 -12.16
C GLY A 110 6.27 4.98 -13.47
N ALA A 111 6.33 6.31 -13.38
CA ALA A 111 6.46 7.19 -14.53
C ALA A 111 7.77 6.96 -15.31
N ASN A 112 8.81 6.45 -14.64
CA ASN A 112 10.07 5.96 -15.20
C ASN A 112 9.95 4.60 -15.91
N ALA A 113 8.74 4.06 -16.08
CA ALA A 113 8.45 2.75 -16.66
C ALA A 113 9.02 1.53 -15.91
N VAL A 114 9.63 1.71 -14.73
CA VAL A 114 9.96 0.61 -13.82
C VAL A 114 8.66 -0.02 -13.34
N THR A 115 8.68 -1.34 -13.17
CA THR A 115 7.52 -2.10 -12.69
C THR A 115 7.87 -2.92 -11.47
N ALA A 116 6.88 -3.12 -10.60
CA ALA A 116 6.94 -3.99 -9.45
C ALA A 116 5.65 -4.82 -9.39
N ASN A 117 5.78 -6.12 -9.10
CA ASN A 117 4.63 -6.99 -8.93
C ASN A 117 4.27 -7.11 -7.45
N MET A 118 2.97 -7.12 -7.18
CA MET A 118 2.43 -7.25 -5.82
C MET A 118 1.30 -8.27 -5.82
N SER A 119 1.41 -9.24 -4.92
CA SER A 119 0.37 -10.24 -4.66
C SER A 119 -0.27 -9.97 -3.30
N PHE A 120 -1.59 -10.06 -3.24
CA PHE A 120 -2.37 -9.89 -2.02
C PHE A 120 -3.63 -10.76 -2.06
N SER A 121 -4.25 -10.95 -0.90
CA SER A 121 -5.49 -11.71 -0.79
C SER A 121 -6.59 -10.84 -0.20
N VAL A 122 -7.80 -11.01 -0.70
CA VAL A 122 -9.01 -10.41 -0.15
C VAL A 122 -9.79 -11.47 0.60
N VAL A 123 -10.04 -11.22 1.88
CA VAL A 123 -10.87 -12.06 2.77
C VAL A 123 -12.16 -11.30 3.06
N SER A 124 -13.23 -12.03 3.35
CA SER A 124 -14.52 -11.43 3.70
C SER A 124 -14.40 -10.51 4.91
N ALA A 125 -14.71 -9.22 4.74
CA ALA A 125 -14.68 -8.26 5.84
C ALA A 125 -15.63 -8.64 6.98
N ALA A 126 -16.79 -9.24 6.65
CA ALA A 126 -17.71 -9.76 7.66
C ALA A 126 -17.06 -10.84 8.56
N SER A 127 -16.20 -11.71 7.99
CA SER A 127 -15.46 -12.70 8.77
C SER A 127 -14.33 -12.08 9.60
N LEU A 128 -13.61 -11.11 9.05
CA LEU A 128 -12.54 -10.40 9.76
C LEU A 128 -13.11 -9.63 10.97
N PHE A 129 -14.23 -8.93 10.78
CA PHE A 129 -14.87 -8.12 11.81
C PHE A 129 -15.69 -8.92 12.83
N ALA A 130 -15.83 -10.24 12.63
CA ALA A 130 -16.40 -11.12 13.64
C ALA A 130 -15.52 -11.17 14.90
N ASP A 131 -14.19 -11.09 14.73
CA ASP A 131 -13.25 -10.88 15.82
C ASP A 131 -12.99 -9.38 16.02
N ARG A 132 -13.66 -8.82 17.03
CA ARG A 132 -13.57 -7.39 17.38
C ARG A 132 -12.22 -7.00 18.02
N THR A 133 -11.33 -7.96 18.28
CA THR A 133 -10.01 -7.68 18.86
C THR A 133 -8.96 -7.36 17.80
N LEU A 134 -9.21 -7.74 16.53
CA LEU A 134 -8.29 -7.48 15.44
C LEU A 134 -8.25 -5.99 15.10
N SER A 135 -7.04 -5.42 15.09
CA SER A 135 -6.80 -4.03 14.65
C SER A 135 -5.91 -3.96 13.41
N VAL A 136 -5.35 -5.10 12.99
CA VAL A 136 -4.39 -5.20 11.89
C VAL A 136 -4.93 -6.23 10.91
N LEU A 137 -5.37 -5.74 9.74
CA LEU A 137 -6.18 -6.52 8.80
C LEU A 137 -5.52 -6.55 7.42
N PRO A 138 -4.54 -7.45 7.19
CA PRO A 138 -3.72 -7.47 5.97
C PRO A 138 -4.48 -7.89 4.71
N THR A 139 -5.72 -8.36 4.85
CA THR A 139 -6.55 -8.88 3.76
C THR A 139 -7.84 -8.08 3.56
N LEU A 140 -7.99 -6.95 4.24
CA LEU A 140 -9.13 -6.06 4.11
C LEU A 140 -9.02 -5.25 2.81
N ALA A 141 -10.10 -5.23 2.04
CA ALA A 141 -10.21 -4.45 0.82
C ALA A 141 -11.65 -3.93 0.64
N GLY A 142 -11.81 -2.84 -0.09
CA GLY A 142 -13.13 -2.26 -0.37
C GLY A 142 -13.20 -1.46 -1.67
N PRO A 143 -14.42 -1.11 -2.13
CA PRO A 143 -14.62 -0.21 -3.26
C PRO A 143 -14.18 1.22 -2.91
N ILE A 144 -13.79 1.99 -3.93
CA ILE A 144 -13.42 3.42 -3.79
C ILE A 144 -14.33 4.35 -4.61
N GLY A 145 -15.15 3.80 -5.51
CA GLY A 145 -16.03 4.58 -6.38
C GLY A 145 -15.29 5.30 -7.49
N SER A 146 -14.07 4.86 -7.84
CA SER A 146 -13.25 5.43 -8.90
C SER A 146 -12.73 4.38 -9.86
N ARG A 147 -12.95 4.64 -11.16
CA ARG A 147 -12.43 3.76 -12.20
C ARG A 147 -10.92 3.88 -12.44
N ARG A 148 -10.27 4.89 -11.87
CA ARG A 148 -8.86 5.24 -12.14
C ARG A 148 -7.93 4.97 -10.97
N VAL A 149 -8.47 4.79 -9.77
CA VAL A 149 -7.69 4.73 -8.53
C VAL A 149 -7.68 3.31 -8.00
N LEU A 150 -6.48 2.84 -7.69
CA LEU A 150 -6.26 1.81 -6.71
C LEU A 150 -5.38 2.43 -5.63
N ASP A 151 -5.92 2.47 -4.42
CA ASP A 151 -5.25 2.96 -3.23
C ASP A 151 -4.62 1.78 -2.51
N TRP A 152 -3.28 1.75 -2.50
CA TRP A 152 -2.49 0.80 -1.75
C TRP A 152 -2.40 1.25 -0.29
N GLY A 153 -3.44 0.90 0.48
CA GLY A 153 -3.55 1.19 1.89
C GLY A 153 -2.54 0.46 2.79
N LEU A 154 -2.70 0.61 4.09
CA LEU A 154 -1.91 -0.03 5.15
C LEU A 154 -1.62 -1.54 4.93
N PRO A 155 -2.54 -2.36 4.37
CA PRO A 155 -2.22 -3.75 4.01
C PRO A 155 -1.00 -3.93 3.10
N PHE A 156 -0.72 -2.97 2.22
CA PHE A 156 0.47 -2.98 1.36
C PHE A 156 1.78 -2.93 2.17
N PHE A 157 1.78 -2.33 3.35
CA PHE A 157 3.01 -2.07 4.11
C PHE A 157 3.44 -3.24 4.99
N TYR A 158 2.51 -4.15 5.33
CA TYR A 158 2.81 -5.28 6.18
C TYR A 158 3.87 -6.20 5.57
N GLY A 159 4.99 -6.36 6.28
CA GLY A 159 6.16 -7.13 5.85
C GLY A 159 7.06 -6.41 4.86
N ARG A 160 6.95 -5.07 4.75
CA ARG A 160 7.71 -4.28 3.78
C ARG A 160 8.38 -3.07 4.44
N ARG A 161 9.50 -2.70 3.81
CA ARG A 161 10.20 -1.43 3.99
C ARG A 161 9.81 -0.53 2.82
N VAL A 162 8.92 0.43 3.06
CA VAL A 162 8.40 1.31 2.01
C VAL A 162 9.01 2.71 2.17
N PHE A 163 9.82 3.10 1.19
CA PHE A 163 10.52 4.36 1.12
C PHE A 163 9.72 5.39 0.32
N TYR A 164 9.77 6.63 0.77
CA TYR A 164 9.18 7.80 0.12
C TYR A 164 10.27 8.84 -0.09
N GLY A 165 10.63 9.08 -1.34
CA GLY A 165 11.51 10.20 -1.70
C GLY A 165 10.74 11.51 -1.65
N ILE A 166 11.25 12.51 -0.91
CA ILE A 166 10.62 13.83 -0.87
C ILE A 166 10.88 14.56 -2.20
N GLU A 167 9.85 15.22 -2.71
CA GLU A 167 9.94 16.01 -3.94
C GLU A 167 11.13 16.98 -3.94
N GLY A 168 11.90 16.95 -5.02
CA GLY A 168 13.06 17.83 -5.21
C GLY A 168 14.27 17.50 -4.32
N GLN A 169 14.21 16.46 -3.50
CA GLN A 169 15.37 16.01 -2.72
C GLN A 169 16.09 14.85 -3.42
N THR A 170 17.42 14.86 -3.30
CA THR A 170 18.29 13.80 -3.79
C THR A 170 18.49 12.74 -2.72
N THR A 171 18.32 11.48 -3.12
CA THR A 171 18.59 10.30 -2.29
C THR A 171 19.54 9.36 -3.02
N PRO A 172 20.18 8.40 -2.35
CA PRO A 172 20.92 7.34 -3.02
C PRO A 172 20.07 6.47 -3.99
N MET A 173 18.73 6.53 -3.89
CA MET A 173 17.80 5.80 -4.77
C MET A 173 17.32 6.64 -5.96
N GLY A 174 17.79 7.88 -6.09
CA GLY A 174 17.35 8.85 -7.09
C GLY A 174 16.66 10.08 -6.48
N ASN A 175 16.23 10.99 -7.34
CA ASN A 175 15.51 12.20 -6.94
C ASN A 175 14.02 11.90 -6.70
N GLY A 176 13.47 12.42 -5.60
CA GLY A 176 12.02 12.38 -5.35
C GLY A 176 11.22 13.31 -6.27
N PRO A 177 9.90 13.08 -6.42
CA PRO A 177 9.10 12.12 -5.66
C PRO A 177 9.10 10.70 -6.26
N PHE A 178 9.18 9.71 -5.38
CA PHE A 178 9.07 8.29 -5.74
C PHE A 178 8.55 7.45 -4.55
N TYR A 179 8.04 6.27 -4.87
CA TYR A 179 7.88 5.16 -3.94
C TYR A 179 8.95 4.10 -4.21
N ALA A 180 9.53 3.50 -3.18
CA ALA A 180 10.41 2.34 -3.37
C ALA A 180 10.19 1.29 -2.29
N PHE A 181 10.25 0.02 -2.67
CA PHE A 181 10.04 -1.15 -1.81
C PHE A 181 10.58 -2.42 -2.46
#